data_AF-H1KVZ3-F1
#
_entry.id   AF-H1KVZ3-F1
#
_cell.length_a   1.000
_cell.length_b   1.000
_cell.length_c   1.000
_cell.angle_alpha   90.00
_cell.angle_beta   90.00
_cell.angle_gamma   90.00
#
_symmetry.space_group_name_H-M   'P 1'
#
loop_
_entity.id
_entity.type
_entity.pdbx_description
1 polymer ?
#
loop_
_entity_poly.entity_id
_entity_poly.type
_entity_poly.pdbx_seq_one_letter_code
_entity_poly.pdbx_strand_id
1 'polypeptide(L)' 'GPALAAPWPNGAARLDGPGLKRLQAGLAAKGLYGGEQDGRAGPKLREAVRQYQIREGLPADGYARPALLERLEGRP' A
#
# COMPACT_ATOMS: atom_id res chain seq x y z
N GLY A 1 -23.07 1.69 -30.56
CA GLY A 1 -23.04 2.47 -29.31
C GLY A 1 -21.60 2.74 -28.94
N PRO A 2 -21.24 3.88 -28.32
CA PRO A 2 -19.85 4.16 -28.02
C PRO A 2 -19.36 3.16 -26.97
N ALA A 3 -18.24 2.49 -27.26
CA ALA A 3 -17.55 1.64 -26.33
C ALA A 3 -17.18 2.45 -25.09
N LEU A 4 -17.36 1.86 -23.91
CA LEU A 4 -16.87 2.37 -22.63
C LEU A 4 -15.33 2.39 -22.67
N ALA A 5 -14.75 3.36 -23.36
CA ALA A 5 -13.31 3.58 -23.46
C ALA A 5 -12.85 4.42 -22.28
N ALA A 6 -13.07 3.93 -21.06
CA ALA A 6 -12.16 4.27 -19.99
C ALA A 6 -10.94 3.35 -20.18
N PRO A 7 -9.70 3.86 -20.31
CA PRO A 7 -8.56 3.00 -20.07
C PRO A 7 -8.76 2.49 -18.64
N TRP A 8 -8.97 1.18 -18.48
CA TRP A 8 -8.80 0.54 -17.18
C TRP A 8 -7.50 1.11 -16.62
N PRO A 9 -7.47 1.61 -15.36
CA PRO A 9 -6.26 2.20 -14.80
C PRO A 9 -5.18 1.10 -14.79
N ASN A 10 -4.40 1.08 -15.88
CA ASN A 10 -3.27 0.21 -16.07
C ASN A 10 -2.26 0.67 -15.02
N GLY A 11 -2.18 -0.06 -13.92
CA GLY A 11 -1.16 0.18 -12.91
C GLY A 11 -1.52 1.24 -11.88
N ALA A 12 -2.47 0.93 -10.99
CA ALA A 12 -2.09 1.04 -9.58
C ALA A 12 -0.95 0.02 -9.40
N ALA A 13 0.27 0.43 -9.77
CA ALA A 13 1.45 -0.44 -9.73
C ALA A 13 1.44 -1.13 -8.37
N ARG A 14 1.49 -2.46 -8.36
CA ARG A 14 1.56 -3.17 -7.09
C ARG A 14 3.03 -3.16 -6.70
N LEU A 15 3.30 -2.99 -5.41
CA LEU A 15 4.66 -3.20 -4.93
C LEU A 15 5.09 -4.63 -5.24
N ASP A 16 6.29 -4.77 -5.79
CA ASP A 16 7.03 -6.03 -5.87
C ASP A 16 7.44 -6.50 -4.46
N GLY A 17 7.94 -7.74 -4.34
CA GLY A 17 8.30 -8.33 -3.04
C GLY A 17 9.22 -7.42 -2.19
N PRO A 18 10.33 -6.88 -2.73
CA PRO A 18 11.15 -5.89 -2.06
C PRO A 18 10.39 -4.63 -1.63
N GLY A 19 9.56 -4.07 -2.51
CA GLY A 19 8.70 -2.94 -2.18
C GLY A 19 7.74 -3.23 -1.03
N LEU A 20 7.13 -4.42 -1.02
CA LEU A 20 6.25 -4.88 0.06
C LEU A 20 7.01 -5.03 1.38
N LYS A 21 8.24 -5.53 1.37
CA LYS A 21 9.08 -5.60 2.58
C LYS A 21 9.36 -4.22 3.15
N ARG A 22 9.69 -3.24 2.30
CA ARG A 22 9.90 -1.86 2.74
C ARG A 22 8.63 -1.27 3.34
N LEU A 23 7.48 -1.52 2.71
CA LEU A 23 6.19 -1.07 3.23
C LEU A 23 5.88 -1.71 4.59
N GLN A 24 6.06 -3.02 4.71
CA GLN A 24 5.89 -3.76 5.97
C GLN A 24 6.83 -3.21 7.07
N ALA A 25 8.09 -2.92 6.73
CA ALA A 25 9.06 -2.36 7.66
C ALA A 25 8.68 -0.96 8.13
N GLY A 26 8.29 -0.07 7.22
CA GLY A 26 7.84 1.27 7.60
C GLY A 26 6.54 1.27 8.41
N LEU A 27 5.60 0.39 8.08
CA LEU A 27 4.36 0.24 8.85
C LEU A 27 4.65 -0.34 10.25
N ALA A 28 5.60 -1.25 10.38
CA ALA A 28 6.05 -1.78 11.66
C ALA A 28 6.71 -0.68 12.51
N ALA A 29 7.55 0.17 11.91
CA ALA A 29 8.17 1.31 12.59
C ALA A 29 7.14 2.31 13.12
N LYS A 30 5.97 2.46 12.46
CA LYS A 30 4.84 3.28 12.93
C LYS A 30 3.92 2.55 13.94
N GLY A 31 4.25 1.32 14.32
CA GLY A 31 3.45 0.48 15.21
C GLY A 31 2.13 0.01 14.59
N LEU A 32 2.00 0.03 13.25
CA LEU A 32 0.79 -0.34 12.53
C LEU A 32 0.83 -1.78 12.00
N TYR A 33 2.01 -2.37 11.85
CA TYR A 33 2.20 -3.73 11.34
C TYR A 33 2.94 -4.61 12.35
N GLY A 34 2.28 -5.69 12.79
CA GLY A 34 2.85 -6.72 13.68
C GLY A 34 3.03 -8.08 13.01
N GLY A 35 3.05 -8.12 11.68
CA GLY A 35 3.27 -9.35 10.91
C GLY A 35 4.74 -9.53 10.51
N GLU A 36 5.03 -10.65 9.83
CA GLU A 36 6.36 -10.91 9.28
C GLU A 36 6.62 -10.00 8.06
N GLN A 37 7.86 -9.52 7.92
CA GLN A 37 8.28 -8.67 6.79
C GLN A 37 8.73 -9.56 5.62
N ASP A 38 7.84 -10.45 5.20
CA ASP A 38 8.08 -11.50 4.21
C ASP A 38 7.94 -11.01 2.76
N GLY A 39 7.46 -9.77 2.56
CA GLY A 39 7.22 -9.18 1.25
C GLY A 39 5.93 -9.68 0.61
N ARG A 40 4.96 -10.17 1.41
CA ARG A 40 3.67 -10.66 0.89
C ARG A 40 2.52 -9.77 1.32
N ALA A 41 1.56 -9.61 0.40
CA ALA A 41 0.33 -8.85 0.63
C ALA A 41 -0.72 -9.69 1.39
N GLY A 42 -0.41 -10.07 2.62
CA GLY A 42 -1.31 -10.79 3.52
C GLY A 42 -2.40 -9.92 4.15
N PRO A 43 -3.39 -10.52 4.85
CA PRO A 43 -4.46 -9.79 5.53
C PRO A 43 -3.95 -8.79 6.58
N LYS A 44 -2.91 -9.16 7.35
CA LYS A 44 -2.27 -8.27 8.32
C LYS A 44 -1.68 -7.01 7.66
N LEU A 45 -1.09 -7.15 6.48
CA LEU A 45 -0.52 -6.00 5.76
C LEU A 45 -1.64 -5.10 5.25
N ARG A 46 -2.72 -5.67 4.71
CA ARG A 46 -3.88 -4.88 4.24
C ARG A 46 -4.50 -4.07 5.37
N GLU A 47 -4.62 -4.65 6.56
CA GLU A 47 -5.12 -3.94 7.74
C GLU A 47 -4.17 -2.81 8.16
N ALA A 48 -2.87 -3.07 8.25
CA ALA A 48 -1.88 -2.04 8.57
C ALA A 48 -1.87 -0.89 7.54
N VAL A 49 -1.97 -1.23 6.25
CA VAL A 49 -2.11 -0.25 5.16
C VAL A 49 -3.37 0.58 5.34
N ARG A 50 -4.51 -0.06 5.65
CA ARG A 50 -5.77 0.64 5.88
C ARG A 50 -5.68 1.61 7.04
N GLN A 51 -5.07 1.20 8.16
CA GLN A 51 -4.85 2.08 9.32
C GLN A 51 -3.94 3.25 8.97
N TYR A 52 -2.88 3.01 8.19
CA TYR A 52 -2.00 4.07 7.72
C TYR A 52 -2.75 5.05 6.80
N GLN A 53 -3.52 4.56 5.85
CA GLN A 53 -4.36 5.38 4.97
C GLN A 53 -5.34 6.25 5.78
N ILE A 54 -6.00 5.69 6.80
CA ILE A 54 -6.89 6.46 7.69
C ILE A 54 -6.13 7.59 8.40
N ARG A 55 -4.94 7.29 8.94
CA ARG A 55 -4.10 8.30 9.62
C ARG A 55 -3.65 9.43 8.70
N GLU A 56 -3.40 9.12 7.43
CA GLU A 56 -2.97 10.07 6.41
C GLU A 56 -4.15 10.79 5.71
N GLY A 57 -5.40 10.52 6.11
CA GLY A 57 -6.60 11.07 5.47
C GLY A 57 -6.83 10.55 4.04
N LEU A 58 -6.26 9.40 3.70
CA LEU A 58 -6.41 8.73 2.41
C LEU A 58 -7.60 7.77 2.39
N PRO A 59 -8.11 7.41 1.19
CA PRO A 59 -9.05 6.31 1.05
C PRO A 59 -8.48 5.01 1.64
N ALA A 60 -9.17 4.50 2.67
CA ALA A 60 -8.76 3.35 3.46
C ALA A 60 -9.11 2.01 2.77
N ASP A 61 -8.64 1.84 1.54
CA ASP A 61 -8.91 0.69 0.68
C ASP A 61 -8.04 -0.54 0.97
N GLY A 62 -6.95 -0.39 1.74
CA GLY A 62 -6.06 -1.48 2.12
C GLY A 62 -5.06 -1.91 1.03
N TYR A 63 -4.95 -1.20 -0.09
CA TYR A 63 -4.01 -1.51 -1.17
C TYR A 63 -2.61 -0.92 -0.93
N ALA A 64 -1.62 -1.82 -0.97
CA ALA A 64 -0.20 -1.51 -0.93
C ALA A 64 0.29 -0.95 -2.28
N ARG A 65 0.11 0.35 -2.49
CA ARG A 65 0.55 1.08 -3.70
C ARG A 65 1.95 1.70 -3.48
N PRO A 66 2.79 1.87 -4.52
CA PRO A 66 4.07 2.58 -4.45
C PRO A 66 3.96 3.97 -3.86
N ALA A 67 2.94 4.75 -4.26
CA ALA A 67 2.69 6.07 -3.70
C ALA A 67 2.46 6.04 -2.17
N LEU A 68 1.93 4.94 -1.63
CA LEU A 68 1.78 4.77 -0.19
C LEU A 68 3.13 4.51 0.48
N LEU A 69 4.00 3.73 -0.16
CA LEU A 69 5.36 3.48 0.31
C LEU A 69 6.19 4.77 0.29
N GLU A 70 6.12 5.55 -0.80
CA GLU A 70 6.83 6.83 -0.91
C GLU A 70 6.42 7.80 0.20
N ARG A 71 5.11 7.89 0.47
CA ARG A 71 4.58 8.70 1.58
C ARG A 71 5.04 8.19 2.95
N LEU A 72 5.09 6.87 3.12
CA LEU A 72 5.55 6.23 4.35
C LEU A 72 7.04 6.50 4.61
N GLU A 73 7.86 6.47 3.56
CA GLU A 73 9.29 6.77 3.61
C GLU A 73 9.58 8.28 3.71
N GLY A 74 8.57 9.14 3.57
CA GLY A 74 8.73 10.60 3.61
C GLY A 74 9.53 11.12 2.42
N ARG A 75 9.51 10.41 1.28
CA ARG A 75 10.10 10.92 0.05
C ARG A 75 9.17 11.98 -0.56
N PRO A 76 9.68 13.19 -0.86
CA PRO A 76 8.90 14.29 -1.43
C PRO A 76 8.46 14.00 -2.86
#